data_AF-A0A2E9IJG1-F1
#
_entry.id   AF-A0A2E9IJG1-F1
#
_cell.length_a   1.000
_cell.length_b   1.000
_cell.length_c   1.000
_cell.angle_alpha   90.00
_cell.angle_beta   90.00
_cell.angle_gamma   90.00
#
_symmetry.space_group_name_H-M   'P 1'
#
loop_
_entity.id
_entity.type
_entity.pdbx_description
1 polymer ?
#
loop_
_entity_poly.entity_id
_entity_poly.type
_entity_poly.pdbx_seq_one_letter_code
_entity_poly.pdbx_strand_id
1 'polypeptide(L)'
;MSGSKFTTYDQIGQKEDVSDIITDISPTDTPFVSSLKNEKVNARTYEWQEDALASAADNKFAEGSAAPAASQAATTLRSNTTQILMKSVNVAGTADAVALYGRAKETAYQLGKKLKEIKRDYERACVGIDNAAVGAADSDGDSSVREFASA
;
A
#
# COMPACT_ATOMS: atom_id res chain seq x y z
N MET A 1 54.32 -46.42 1.92
CA MET A 1 52.91 -46.56 1.49
C MET A 1 52.22 -45.25 1.73
N SER A 2 52.19 -44.36 0.73
CA SER A 2 51.44 -43.10 0.82
C SER A 2 49.96 -43.45 0.79
N GLY A 3 49.26 -43.29 1.92
CA GLY A 3 47.85 -43.62 2.03
C GLY A 3 47.05 -42.74 1.07
N SER A 4 46.37 -43.36 0.10
CA SER A 4 45.38 -42.70 -0.74
C SER A 4 44.29 -42.11 0.16
N LYS A 5 44.30 -40.79 0.35
CA LYS A 5 43.28 -40.09 1.13
C LYS A 5 41.99 -40.11 0.33
N PHE A 6 40.95 -40.70 0.89
CA PHE A 6 39.58 -40.58 0.39
C PHE A 6 39.15 -39.11 0.58
N THR A 7 38.90 -38.41 -0.52
CA THR A 7 38.59 -36.98 -0.49
C THR A 7 37.08 -36.74 -0.60
N THR A 8 36.64 -35.55 -0.24
CA THR A 8 35.27 -35.10 -0.53
C THR A 8 34.96 -35.13 -2.02
N TYR A 9 35.94 -35.15 -2.92
CA TYR A 9 35.69 -35.32 -4.35
C TYR A 9 35.25 -36.74 -4.74
N ASP A 10 35.58 -37.75 -3.93
CA ASP A 10 35.24 -39.16 -4.16
C ASP A 10 33.97 -39.60 -3.40
N GLN A 11 33.38 -38.71 -2.58
CA GLN A 11 32.18 -38.97 -1.80
C GLN A 11 30.90 -38.79 -2.61
N ILE A 12 30.19 -39.90 -2.83
CA ILE A 12 28.85 -39.92 -3.42
C ILE A 12 27.81 -39.75 -2.31
N GLY A 13 26.89 -38.78 -2.48
CA GLY A 13 25.81 -38.51 -1.52
C GLY A 13 26.12 -37.41 -0.49
N GLN A 14 26.98 -36.44 -0.83
CA GLN A 14 27.19 -35.25 0.00
C GLN A 14 25.87 -34.49 0.18
N LYS A 15 25.62 -34.04 1.41
CA LYS A 15 24.42 -33.26 1.72
C LYS A 15 24.60 -31.86 1.14
N GLU A 16 23.66 -31.44 0.31
CA GLU A 16 23.61 -30.08 -0.22
C GLU A 16 23.53 -29.07 0.95
N ASP A 17 24.44 -28.10 0.97
CA ASP A 17 24.38 -26.95 1.87
C ASP A 17 23.58 -25.85 1.18
N VAL A 18 22.37 -25.61 1.69
CA VAL A 18 21.45 -24.61 1.15
C VAL A 18 21.25 -23.55 2.23
N SER A 19 21.43 -22.28 1.86
CA SER A 19 21.26 -21.16 2.78
C SER A 19 19.83 -21.09 3.32
N ASP A 20 19.70 -20.98 4.64
CA ASP A 20 18.42 -20.86 5.35
C ASP A 20 17.88 -19.41 5.40
N ILE A 21 18.41 -18.47 4.61
CA ILE A 21 17.95 -17.08 4.61
C ILE A 21 17.40 -16.72 3.23
N ILE A 22 16.12 -16.37 3.19
CA ILE A 22 15.48 -15.82 1.99
C ILE A 22 15.50 -14.29 2.09
N THR A 23 16.38 -13.64 1.32
CA THR A 23 16.43 -12.18 1.22
C THR A 23 15.54 -11.69 0.08
N ASP A 24 14.57 -10.83 0.39
CA ASP A 24 13.72 -10.16 -0.61
C ASP A 24 14.41 -8.88 -1.10
N ILE A 25 14.66 -8.79 -2.40
CA ILE A 25 15.29 -7.63 -3.06
C ILE A 25 14.26 -6.63 -3.60
N SER A 26 12.96 -6.93 -3.45
CA SER A 26 11.90 -6.06 -3.92
C SER A 26 11.81 -4.81 -3.03
N PRO A 27 11.63 -3.60 -3.59
CA PRO A 27 11.41 -2.42 -2.76
C PRO A 27 10.11 -2.62 -1.96
N THR A 28 10.19 -2.75 -0.64
CA THR A 28 9.02 -2.95 0.22
C THR A 28 8.47 -1.66 0.80
N ASP A 29 9.17 -0.56 0.60
CA ASP A 29 8.87 0.72 1.24
C ASP A 29 7.69 1.40 0.54
N THR A 30 6.74 1.86 1.37
CA THR A 30 5.53 2.60 0.99
C THR A 30 5.52 3.93 1.74
N PRO A 31 6.39 4.89 1.37
CA PRO A 31 6.67 6.07 2.18
C PRO A 31 5.44 6.99 2.33
N PHE A 32 4.62 7.14 1.30
CA PHE A 32 3.42 7.98 1.36
C PHE A 32 2.43 7.43 2.37
N VAL A 33 2.00 6.18 2.19
CA VAL A 33 1.05 5.52 3.10
C VAL A 33 1.59 5.44 4.52
N SER A 34 2.90 5.21 4.70
CA SER A 34 3.50 5.06 6.02
C SER A 34 3.65 6.39 6.76
N SER A 35 3.66 7.51 6.03
CA SER A 35 3.71 8.86 6.61
C SER A 35 2.33 9.39 7.03
N LEU A 36 1.26 8.79 6.52
CA LEU A 36 -0.11 9.20 6.79
C LEU A 36 -0.65 8.55 8.06
N LYS A 37 -1.54 9.28 8.76
CA LYS A 37 -2.36 8.71 9.83
C LYS A 37 -3.60 8.06 9.22
N ASN A 38 -3.98 6.90 9.76
CA ASN A 38 -5.20 6.22 9.37
C ASN A 38 -6.36 6.63 10.28
N GLU A 39 -7.51 6.92 9.68
CA GLU A 39 -8.79 7.08 10.38
C GLU A 39 -9.77 6.03 9.85
N LYS A 40 -10.64 5.53 10.74
CA LYS A 40 -11.66 4.56 10.36
C LYS A 40 -12.90 5.27 9.83
N VAL A 41 -13.20 5.07 8.56
CA VAL A 41 -14.44 5.51 7.92
C VAL A 41 -15.44 4.35 7.87
N ASN A 42 -16.69 4.57 8.29
CA ASN A 42 -17.75 3.56 8.25
C ASN A 42 -18.69 3.69 7.03
N ALA A 43 -18.56 4.78 6.28
CA ALA A 43 -19.31 5.04 5.04
C ALA A 43 -18.48 4.67 3.80
N ARG A 44 -19.16 4.41 2.68
CA ARG A 44 -18.49 4.09 1.39
C ARG A 44 -17.78 5.32 0.81
N THR A 45 -18.40 6.48 0.97
CA THR A 45 -17.88 7.80 0.63
C THR A 45 -17.60 8.57 1.92
N TYR A 46 -16.45 9.21 1.98
CA TYR A 46 -16.08 10.14 3.05
C TYR A 46 -16.07 11.56 2.49
N GLU A 47 -16.67 12.49 3.21
CA GLU A 47 -16.76 13.89 2.81
C GLU A 47 -16.20 14.78 3.91
N TRP A 48 -15.47 15.81 3.52
CA TRP A 48 -14.93 16.81 4.43
C TRP A 48 -15.09 18.21 3.85
N GLN A 49 -15.17 19.22 4.72
CA GLN A 49 -15.29 20.62 4.32
C GLN A 49 -13.95 21.32 4.44
N GLU A 50 -13.57 22.06 3.41
CA GLU A 50 -12.38 22.90 3.38
C GLU A 50 -12.79 24.37 3.34
N ASP A 51 -12.13 25.18 4.16
CA ASP A 51 -12.21 26.63 4.16
C ASP A 51 -10.80 27.22 4.16
N ALA A 52 -10.64 28.38 3.53
CA ALA A 52 -9.36 29.04 3.38
C ALA A 52 -9.44 30.48 3.90
N LEU A 53 -8.44 30.89 4.66
CA LEU A 53 -8.30 32.29 5.04
C LEU A 53 -8.01 33.14 3.79
N ALA A 54 -8.53 34.36 3.79
CA ALA A 54 -8.17 35.35 2.78
C ALA A 54 -6.64 35.57 2.77
N SER A 55 -6.10 35.87 1.58
CA SER A 55 -4.67 36.15 1.41
C SER A 55 -4.21 37.30 2.31
N ALA A 56 -2.98 37.21 2.84
CA ALA A 56 -2.39 38.30 3.58
C ALA A 56 -2.32 39.58 2.73
N ALA A 57 -2.80 40.69 3.29
CA ALA A 57 -2.79 42.00 2.65
C ALA A 57 -2.13 43.03 3.56
N ASP A 58 -1.60 44.10 2.99
CA ASP A 58 -1.06 45.23 3.74
C ASP A 58 -2.19 46.03 4.38
N ASN A 59 -2.54 45.62 5.60
CA ASN A 59 -3.74 46.00 6.35
C ASN A 59 -3.55 47.33 7.11
N LYS A 60 -3.21 48.41 6.40
CA LYS A 60 -3.01 49.75 6.97
C LYS A 60 -4.21 50.65 6.72
N PHE A 61 -4.71 51.30 7.77
CA PHE A 61 -5.80 52.27 7.71
C PHE A 61 -5.45 53.52 8.51
N ALA A 62 -5.95 54.68 8.07
CA ALA A 62 -5.82 55.92 8.81
C ALA A 62 -6.76 55.95 10.03
N GLU A 63 -6.40 56.71 11.06
CA GLU A 63 -7.23 56.88 12.25
C GLU A 63 -8.60 57.47 11.89
N GLY A 64 -9.69 56.80 12.30
CA GLY A 64 -11.07 57.18 11.99
C GLY A 64 -11.63 56.61 10.66
N SER A 65 -10.87 55.78 9.93
CA SER A 65 -11.37 55.09 8.73
C SER A 65 -12.48 54.10 9.06
N ALA A 66 -13.54 54.07 8.24
CA ALA A 66 -14.57 53.05 8.32
C ALA A 66 -13.98 51.67 8.00
N ALA A 67 -14.46 50.64 8.71
CA ALA A 67 -14.04 49.26 8.46
C ALA A 67 -14.49 48.80 7.07
N PRO A 68 -13.66 48.05 6.32
CA PRO A 68 -14.07 47.47 5.04
C PRO A 68 -15.23 46.50 5.22
N ALA A 69 -16.02 46.34 4.15
CA ALA A 69 -17.15 45.42 4.14
C ALA A 69 -16.71 43.97 4.41
N ALA A 70 -17.47 43.24 5.22
CA ALA A 70 -17.19 41.85 5.52
C ALA A 70 -17.37 41.00 4.24
N SER A 71 -16.29 40.33 3.83
CA SER A 71 -16.33 39.28 2.82
C SER A 71 -16.20 37.93 3.54
N GLN A 72 -17.15 37.03 3.32
CA GLN A 72 -17.14 35.68 3.85
C GLN A 72 -17.22 34.72 2.66
N ALA A 73 -16.29 33.77 2.59
CA ALA A 73 -16.35 32.68 1.63
C ALA A 73 -17.17 31.52 2.21
N ALA A 74 -17.91 30.82 1.36
CA ALA A 74 -18.58 29.58 1.75
C ALA A 74 -17.55 28.43 1.77
N THR A 75 -17.72 27.48 2.69
CA THR A 75 -16.89 26.27 2.72
C THR A 75 -17.15 25.41 1.49
N THR A 76 -16.11 24.72 1.02
CA THR A 76 -16.21 23.78 -0.11
C THR A 76 -16.26 22.36 0.40
N LEU A 77 -17.16 21.54 -0.16
CA LEU A 77 -17.27 20.13 0.19
C LEU A 77 -16.37 19.31 -0.75
N ARG A 78 -15.50 18.48 -0.17
CA ARG A 78 -14.65 17.51 -0.87
C ARG A 78 -15.11 16.10 -0.48
N SER A 79 -14.97 15.15 -1.39
CA SER A 79 -15.36 13.76 -1.16
C SER A 79 -14.34 12.78 -1.74
N ASN A 80 -14.29 11.58 -1.15
CA ASN A 80 -13.50 10.47 -1.64
C ASN A 80 -14.21 9.13 -1.38
N THR A 81 -13.93 8.12 -2.19
CA THR A 81 -14.53 6.78 -2.13
C THR A 81 -13.53 5.73 -1.65
N THR A 82 -14.00 4.78 -0.86
CA THR A 82 -13.20 3.63 -0.39
C THR A 82 -13.08 2.52 -1.45
N GLN A 83 -11.87 1.96 -1.59
CA GLN A 83 -11.56 0.85 -2.51
C GLN A 83 -11.34 -0.48 -1.75
N ILE A 84 -11.61 -1.61 -2.41
CA ILE A 84 -11.27 -2.95 -1.92
C ILE A 84 -10.00 -3.44 -2.62
N LEU A 85 -9.01 -3.89 -1.83
CA LEU A 85 -7.78 -4.52 -2.31
C LEU A 85 -7.78 -6.00 -1.91
N MET A 86 -7.48 -6.89 -2.85
CA MET A 86 -7.48 -8.34 -2.60
C MET A 86 -6.33 -9.03 -3.33
N LYS A 87 -5.67 -9.97 -2.65
CA LYS A 87 -4.79 -10.97 -3.25
C LYS A 87 -5.02 -12.33 -2.60
N SER A 88 -4.98 -13.38 -3.40
CA SER A 88 -5.15 -14.76 -2.94
C SER A 88 -3.80 -15.45 -2.73
N VAL A 89 -3.79 -16.38 -1.76
CA VAL A 89 -2.70 -17.33 -1.53
C VAL A 89 -3.33 -18.71 -1.44
N ASN A 90 -2.85 -19.63 -2.27
CA ASN A 90 -3.27 -21.03 -2.24
C ASN A 90 -2.01 -21.89 -2.13
N VAL A 91 -1.93 -22.72 -1.09
CA VAL A 91 -0.82 -23.65 -0.86
C VAL A 91 -1.39 -25.03 -0.59
N ALA A 92 -0.83 -26.05 -1.24
CA ALA A 92 -1.24 -27.43 -1.02
C ALA A 92 -0.79 -27.93 0.38
N GLY A 93 -1.63 -28.72 1.05
CA GLY A 93 -1.31 -29.22 2.41
C GLY A 93 -0.04 -30.07 2.48
N THR A 94 0.29 -30.79 1.40
CA THR A 94 1.56 -31.52 1.30
C THR A 94 2.77 -30.60 1.18
N ALA A 95 2.63 -29.46 0.49
CA ALA A 95 3.71 -28.47 0.36
C ALA A 95 4.01 -27.75 1.69
N ASP A 96 3.02 -27.63 2.59
CA ASP A 96 3.20 -27.03 3.91
C ASP A 96 3.72 -28.04 4.96
N ALA A 97 3.64 -29.34 4.67
CA ALA A 97 4.10 -30.41 5.56
C ALA A 97 5.57 -30.83 5.31
N VAL A 98 6.11 -30.54 4.12
CA VAL A 98 7.50 -30.85 3.77
C VAL A 98 8.44 -29.85 4.43
N ALA A 99 9.56 -30.33 4.97
CA ALA A 99 10.61 -29.46 5.51
C ALA A 99 11.27 -28.66 4.38
N LEU A 100 11.28 -27.34 4.53
CA LEU A 100 11.82 -26.40 3.56
C LEU A 100 13.01 -25.64 4.17
N TYR A 101 13.99 -25.32 3.34
CA TYR A 101 15.08 -24.43 3.72
C TYR A 101 14.59 -22.98 3.76
N GLY A 102 15.03 -22.24 4.78
CA GLY A 102 14.77 -20.81 4.96
C GLY A 102 13.33 -20.35 5.19
N ARG A 103 12.40 -21.26 5.49
CA ARG A 103 11.03 -20.94 5.92
C ARG A 103 10.39 -22.09 6.70
N ALA A 104 9.72 -21.76 7.79
CA ALA A 104 9.05 -22.77 8.63
C ALA A 104 7.75 -23.30 8.01
N LYS A 105 7.03 -22.46 7.26
CA LYS A 105 5.79 -22.81 6.54
C LYS A 105 5.69 -22.01 5.25
N GLU A 106 5.27 -22.66 4.16
CA GLU A 106 5.12 -22.01 2.86
C GLU A 106 3.94 -21.04 2.88
N THR A 107 2.89 -21.39 3.61
CA THR A 107 1.71 -20.55 3.80
C THR A 107 2.06 -19.19 4.40
N ALA A 108 2.86 -19.18 5.47
CA ALA A 108 3.29 -17.95 6.13
C ALA A 108 4.17 -17.08 5.23
N TYR A 109 5.08 -17.70 4.47
CA TYR A 109 5.97 -17.00 3.55
C TYR A 109 5.19 -16.32 2.40
N GLN A 110 4.28 -17.05 1.75
CA GLN A 110 3.47 -16.50 0.66
C GLN A 110 2.49 -15.43 1.17
N LEU A 111 1.92 -15.61 2.37
CA LEU A 111 1.09 -14.59 3.00
C LEU A 111 1.89 -13.30 3.25
N GLY A 112 3.08 -13.40 3.84
CA GLY A 112 3.94 -12.24 4.09
C GLY A 112 4.29 -11.48 2.81
N LYS A 113 4.57 -12.20 1.72
CA LYS A 113 4.80 -11.61 0.40
C LYS A 113 3.55 -10.91 -0.14
N LYS A 114 2.37 -11.54 -0.08
CA LYS A 114 1.13 -10.92 -0.54
C LYS A 114 0.71 -9.70 0.27
N LEU A 115 0.97 -9.69 1.58
CA LEU A 115 0.74 -8.50 2.40
C LEU A 115 1.65 -7.33 1.99
N LYS A 116 2.93 -7.58 1.70
CA LYS A 116 3.85 -6.55 1.18
C LYS A 116 3.40 -6.04 -0.20
N GLU A 117 2.97 -6.94 -1.08
CA GLU A 117 2.42 -6.56 -2.39
C GLU A 117 1.17 -5.69 -2.25
N ILE A 118 0.21 -6.06 -1.37
CA ILE A 118 -1.00 -5.26 -1.14
C ILE A 118 -0.66 -3.85 -0.64
N LYS A 119 0.34 -3.71 0.24
CA LYS A 119 0.79 -2.37 0.68
C LYS A 119 1.32 -1.54 -0.48
N ARG A 120 2.10 -2.14 -1.39
CA ARG A 120 2.57 -1.44 -2.60
C ARG A 120 1.41 -1.09 -3.55
N ASP A 121 0.42 -1.95 -3.67
CA ASP A 121 -0.76 -1.68 -4.49
C ASP A 121 -1.58 -0.52 -3.90
N TYR A 122 -1.69 -0.43 -2.57
CA TYR A 122 -2.32 0.70 -1.89
C TYR A 122 -1.55 2.01 -2.10
N GLU A 123 -0.22 2.00 -1.95
CA GLU A 123 0.62 3.16 -2.29
C GLU A 123 0.41 3.60 -3.75
N ARG A 124 0.36 2.63 -4.68
CA ARG A 124 0.13 2.90 -6.09
C ARG A 124 -1.23 3.55 -6.35
N ALA A 125 -2.28 3.10 -5.66
CA ALA A 125 -3.62 3.67 -5.76
C ALA A 125 -3.69 5.11 -5.24
N CYS A 126 -2.81 5.49 -4.31
CA CYS A 126 -2.81 6.85 -3.75
C CYS A 126 -1.99 7.87 -4.55
N VAL A 127 -0.84 7.48 -5.12
CA VAL A 127 0.09 8.44 -5.75
C VAL A 127 0.57 8.07 -7.15
N GLY A 128 0.25 6.88 -7.64
CA GLY A 128 0.90 6.32 -8.82
C GLY A 128 0.04 6.21 -10.07
N ILE A 129 -1.23 6.61 -10.01
CA ILE A 129 -2.21 6.58 -11.11
C ILE A 129 -3.20 7.73 -10.90
N ASP A 130 -3.58 8.42 -11.99
CA ASP A 130 -4.74 9.32 -12.02
C ASP A 130 -6.01 8.48 -12.14
N ASN A 131 -6.53 8.03 -10.99
CA ASN A 131 -7.79 7.31 -10.94
C ASN A 131 -8.94 8.31 -11.10
N ALA A 132 -9.57 8.31 -12.28
CA ALA A 132 -10.84 8.99 -12.47
C ALA A 132 -11.86 8.43 -11.46
N ALA A 133 -12.74 9.27 -10.93
CA ALA A 133 -13.85 8.80 -10.09
C ALA A 133 -14.82 7.96 -10.95
N VAL A 134 -14.51 6.67 -11.14
CA VAL A 134 -15.33 5.77 -11.97
C VAL A 134 -16.59 5.42 -11.18
N GLY A 135 -17.68 6.11 -11.51
CA GLY A 135 -19.05 5.69 -11.21
C GLY A 135 -19.70 4.90 -12.36
N ALA A 136 -18.92 4.42 -13.33
CA ALA A 136 -19.48 3.70 -14.48
C ALA A 136 -19.58 2.20 -14.18
N ALA A 137 -20.80 1.66 -14.28
CA ALA A 137 -21.03 0.23 -14.36
C ALA A 137 -20.30 -0.33 -15.58
N ASP A 138 -19.45 -1.34 -15.38
CA ASP A 138 -19.00 -2.17 -16.48
C ASP A 138 -20.21 -2.95 -17.02
N SER A 139 -20.24 -3.16 -18.33
CA SER A 139 -21.36 -3.73 -19.10
C SER A 139 -21.72 -5.19 -18.77
N ASP A 140 -21.13 -5.78 -17.74
CA ASP A 140 -21.32 -7.18 -17.33
C ASP A 140 -22.01 -7.37 -15.97
N GLY A 141 -22.63 -6.33 -15.40
CA GLY A 141 -23.48 -6.47 -14.21
C GLY A 141 -22.75 -6.85 -12.92
N ASP A 142 -21.40 -6.87 -12.94
CA ASP A 142 -20.60 -6.90 -11.72
C ASP A 142 -20.63 -5.53 -11.06
N SER A 143 -20.67 -5.52 -9.72
CA SER A 143 -20.73 -4.28 -8.95
C SER A 143 -19.52 -3.41 -9.31
N SER A 144 -19.79 -2.23 -9.90
CA SER A 144 -18.78 -1.27 -10.37
C SER A 144 -17.56 -1.21 -9.45
N VAL A 145 -16.37 -1.46 -10.02
CA VAL A 145 -15.10 -1.42 -9.30
C VAL A 145 -14.95 -0.04 -8.67
N ARG A 146 -14.77 0.01 -7.35
CA ARG A 146 -14.56 1.26 -6.62
C ARG A 146 -13.09 1.62 -6.67
N GLU A 147 -12.79 2.79 -7.21
CA GLU A 147 -11.44 3.33 -7.25
C GLU A 147 -11.33 4.56 -6.35
N PHE A 148 -10.15 4.74 -5.75
CA PHE A 148 -9.83 5.95 -5.00
C PHE A 148 -9.86 7.13 -5.96
N ALA A 149 -10.46 8.26 -5.58
CA ALA A 149 -10.35 9.45 -6.41
C ALA A 149 -8.92 10.01 -6.28
N SER A 150 -8.22 10.23 -7.39
CA SER A 150 -6.97 10.99 -7.35
C SER A 150 -7.26 12.45 -6.99
N ALA A 151 -6.32 13.08 -6.27
CA ALA A 151 -6.42 14.48 -5.81
C ALA A 151 -6.42 15.49 -6.98
#